data_AF-A0A8J3ERX8-F1
#
_entry.id   AF-A0A8J3ERX8-F1
#
_cell.length_a   1.000
_cell.length_b   1.000
_cell.length_c   1.000
_cell.angle_alpha   90.00
_cell.angle_beta   90.00
_cell.angle_gamma   90.00
#
_symmetry.space_group_name_H-M   'P 1'
#
loop_
_entity.id
_entity.type
_entity.pdbx_description
1 polymer ?
#
loop_
_entity_poly.entity_id
_entity_poly.type
_entity_poly.pdbx_seq_one_letter_code
_entity_poly.pdbx_strand_id
1 'polypeptide(L)'
;MRVVLFFLVLVILAVVGYFAAQKMGWLPGAGNTSGIDVPTEVQETQDVEPAETGIKPPRFDIVRVDRSGFAVIAGVAAPGATVTLYANGEELATETAGRDGAWAISTETPLKSGTVELTLSMTTIDGLEIGSDETIVVYVPEREGDQPLILRTTPGGASEVLQRPTDRPAGLGPLSLDTIDYDDAGSVIFSGMASPGSTVQVFANRNFIDQAIAADDGSWTMSTSIVPGRYTLQIVQLDEFGNPAYAIEVPFERASFSDVVFRDGNVIVQPGNSLWVISRRAYGEGAQYTIIYEANQAQIRDPDLIYPGQIFDVPGAEEEDTPTTPEPEMVDENEEAEDTADR
;
A
#
# COMPACT_ATOMS: atom_id res chain seq x y z
N MET A 1 29.25 15.70 -51.66
CA MET A 1 27.77 15.75 -51.82
C MET A 1 27.17 14.63 -52.69
N ARG A 2 27.94 13.83 -53.46
CA ARG A 2 27.43 12.71 -54.27
C ARG A 2 27.39 11.33 -53.59
N VAL A 3 27.96 11.17 -52.40
CA VAL A 3 27.97 9.89 -51.65
C VAL A 3 26.76 9.76 -50.70
N VAL A 4 26.27 10.87 -50.15
CA VAL A 4 25.12 10.88 -49.22
C VAL A 4 23.79 10.59 -49.93
N LEU A 5 23.67 10.93 -51.22
CA LEU A 5 22.45 10.70 -52.01
C LEU A 5 22.28 9.22 -52.42
N PHE A 6 23.37 8.45 -52.51
CA PHE A 6 23.34 7.03 -52.91
C PHE A 6 22.90 6.11 -51.75
N PHE A 7 23.29 6.42 -50.52
CA PHE A 7 22.86 5.69 -49.33
C PHE A 7 21.37 5.89 -49.02
N LEU A 8 20.83 7.08 -49.29
CA LEU A 8 19.44 7.41 -48.99
C LEU A 8 18.45 6.71 -49.95
N VAL A 9 18.85 6.41 -51.20
CA VAL A 9 18.04 5.65 -52.17
C VAL A 9 18.03 4.14 -51.88
N LEU A 10 19.13 3.59 -51.35
CA LEU A 10 19.22 2.16 -51.00
C LEU A 10 18.38 1.81 -49.75
N VAL A 11 18.33 2.71 -48.77
CA VAL A 11 17.51 2.51 -47.55
C VAL A 11 16.02 2.59 -47.86
N ILE A 12 15.60 3.50 -48.77
CA ILE A 12 14.18 3.61 -49.19
C ILE A 12 13.72 2.37 -49.97
N LEU A 13 14.57 1.76 -50.81
CA LEU A 13 14.24 0.53 -51.53
C LEU A 13 14.15 -0.71 -50.63
N ALA A 14 14.97 -0.79 -49.57
CA ALA A 14 14.90 -1.87 -48.59
C ALA A 14 13.62 -1.81 -47.74
N VAL A 15 13.18 -0.59 -47.36
CA VAL A 15 11.94 -0.39 -46.59
C VAL A 15 10.69 -0.66 -47.44
N VAL A 16 10.67 -0.26 -48.72
CA VAL A 16 9.53 -0.55 -49.62
C VAL A 16 9.42 -2.04 -49.95
N GLY A 17 10.54 -2.75 -50.11
CA GLY A 17 10.55 -4.20 -50.35
C GLY A 17 10.06 -5.02 -49.13
N TYR A 18 10.42 -4.60 -47.92
CA TYR A 18 10.02 -5.26 -46.69
C TYR A 18 8.51 -5.15 -46.41
N PHE A 19 7.91 -3.97 -46.66
CA PHE A 19 6.47 -3.77 -46.50
C PHE A 19 5.62 -4.42 -47.63
N ALA A 20 6.19 -4.69 -48.80
CA ALA A 20 5.52 -5.42 -49.88
C ALA A 20 5.44 -6.94 -49.62
N ALA A 21 6.44 -7.52 -48.94
CA ALA A 21 6.48 -8.96 -48.63
C ALA A 21 5.57 -9.37 -47.46
N GLN A 22 5.29 -8.46 -46.52
CA GLN A 22 4.42 -8.73 -45.36
C GLN A 22 2.92 -8.71 -45.68
N LYS A 23 2.50 -8.09 -46.82
CA LYS A 23 1.08 -7.92 -47.15
C LYS A 23 0.43 -9.11 -47.88
N MET A 24 1.20 -10.15 -48.24
CA MET A 24 0.67 -11.29 -49.00
C MET A 24 1.05 -12.61 -48.30
N GLY A 25 0.37 -12.91 -47.19
CA GLY A 25 0.56 -14.18 -46.47
C GLY A 25 0.23 -15.39 -47.36
N TRP A 26 1.22 -16.24 -47.61
CA TRP A 26 0.97 -17.57 -48.16
C TRP A 26 2.05 -18.60 -47.79
N LEU A 27 1.64 -19.61 -47.02
CA LEU A 27 2.11 -21.00 -47.03
C LEU A 27 0.88 -21.86 -47.42
N PRO A 28 0.96 -23.17 -47.77
CA PRO A 28 2.10 -24.09 -47.95
C PRO A 28 1.96 -25.01 -49.21
N GLY A 29 2.87 -25.99 -49.43
CA GLY A 29 2.63 -27.13 -50.33
C GLY A 29 3.82 -28.08 -50.56
N ALA A 30 3.59 -29.38 -50.32
CA ALA A 30 4.54 -30.50 -50.25
C ALA A 30 5.31 -30.88 -51.54
N GLY A 31 6.42 -31.63 -51.39
CA GLY A 31 7.00 -32.43 -52.48
C GLY A 31 8.41 -32.94 -52.22
N ASN A 32 8.52 -34.24 -51.94
CA ASN A 32 9.74 -34.97 -51.58
C ASN A 32 10.64 -35.31 -52.80
N THR A 33 11.91 -35.61 -52.52
CA THR A 33 12.82 -36.62 -53.14
C THR A 33 14.18 -36.15 -53.67
N SER A 34 15.17 -36.98 -53.29
CA SER A 34 16.48 -37.23 -53.91
C SER A 34 17.67 -36.56 -53.23
N GLY A 35 18.17 -37.26 -52.20
CA GLY A 35 19.50 -37.07 -51.65
C GLY A 35 20.57 -37.84 -52.42
N ILE A 36 21.78 -37.28 -52.45
CA ILE A 36 23.07 -37.96 -52.54
C ILE A 36 24.05 -37.21 -51.62
N ASP A 37 24.77 -38.02 -50.85
CA ASP A 37 25.62 -37.76 -49.68
C ASP A 37 26.73 -36.69 -49.77
N VAL A 38 26.90 -35.97 -48.65
CA VAL A 38 28.21 -35.53 -48.11
C VAL A 38 28.13 -35.71 -46.58
N PRO A 39 29.19 -36.21 -45.88
CA PRO A 39 29.09 -36.62 -44.48
C PRO A 39 28.82 -35.43 -43.56
N THR A 40 27.82 -35.58 -42.70
CA THR A 40 27.58 -34.68 -41.57
C THR A 40 28.70 -34.85 -40.55
N GLU A 41 29.72 -34.00 -40.61
CA GLU A 41 30.45 -33.63 -39.41
C GLU A 41 29.47 -32.83 -38.55
N VAL A 42 29.02 -33.45 -37.47
CA VAL A 42 28.33 -32.76 -36.38
C VAL A 42 29.36 -31.83 -35.72
N GLN A 43 29.50 -30.62 -36.22
CA GLN A 43 29.91 -29.52 -35.36
C GLN A 43 28.67 -29.14 -34.58
N GLU A 44 28.59 -29.71 -33.37
CA GLU A 44 27.86 -29.12 -32.26
C GLU A 44 28.07 -27.61 -32.32
N THR A 45 26.99 -26.87 -32.54
CA THR A 45 26.97 -25.44 -32.23
C THR A 45 27.25 -25.37 -30.73
N GLN A 46 28.52 -25.12 -30.39
CA GLN A 46 28.87 -24.64 -29.07
C GLN A 46 28.01 -23.40 -28.85
N ASP A 47 27.07 -23.52 -27.92
CA ASP A 47 26.52 -22.38 -27.22
C ASP A 47 27.71 -21.51 -26.84
N VAL A 48 27.82 -20.37 -27.50
CA VAL A 48 28.78 -19.33 -27.12
C VAL A 48 28.22 -18.76 -25.83
N GLU A 49 28.61 -19.39 -24.72
CA GLU A 49 28.47 -18.85 -23.38
C GLU A 49 29.07 -17.43 -23.42
N PRO A 50 28.30 -16.38 -23.07
CA PRO A 50 28.84 -15.03 -23.04
C PRO A 50 30.10 -15.04 -22.18
N ALA A 51 31.21 -14.56 -22.75
CA ALA A 51 32.47 -14.49 -22.02
C ALA A 51 32.26 -13.70 -20.73
N GLU A 52 32.28 -14.39 -19.58
CA GLU A 52 32.25 -13.73 -18.28
C GLU A 52 33.52 -12.88 -18.18
N THR A 53 33.36 -11.56 -18.25
CA THR A 53 34.47 -10.59 -18.27
C THR A 53 35.28 -10.57 -16.97
N GLY A 54 34.96 -11.40 -15.97
CA GLY A 54 35.61 -11.45 -14.65
C GLY A 54 35.46 -10.17 -13.82
N ILE A 55 34.96 -9.09 -14.42
CA ILE A 55 34.65 -7.81 -13.81
C ILE A 55 33.30 -7.96 -13.10
N LYS A 56 33.32 -7.77 -11.78
CA LYS A 56 32.11 -7.83 -10.97
C LYS A 56 31.17 -6.65 -11.31
N PRO A 57 29.85 -6.87 -11.40
CA PRO A 57 28.88 -5.80 -11.55
C PRO A 57 28.99 -4.75 -10.43
N PRO A 58 28.58 -3.49 -10.68
CA PRO A 58 28.46 -2.50 -9.62
C PRO A 58 27.33 -2.91 -8.67
N ARG A 59 27.48 -2.60 -7.37
CA ARG A 59 26.48 -2.94 -6.34
C ARG A 59 26.26 -1.80 -5.37
N PHE A 60 25.10 -1.82 -4.72
CA PHE A 60 24.79 -0.94 -3.59
C PHE A 60 25.42 -1.50 -2.31
N ASP A 61 25.88 -0.60 -1.44
CA ASP A 61 26.31 -0.94 -0.08
C ASP A 61 25.40 -0.22 0.92
N ILE A 62 25.38 1.12 0.87
CA ILE A 62 24.57 1.95 1.74
C ILE A 62 23.56 2.70 0.90
N VAL A 63 22.28 2.61 1.26
CA VAL A 63 21.25 3.49 0.74
C VAL A 63 20.49 4.05 1.92
N ARG A 64 20.54 5.37 2.09
CA ARG A 64 19.80 6.10 3.11
C ARG A 64 19.00 7.19 2.45
N VAL A 65 17.73 7.27 2.78
CA VAL A 65 16.87 8.37 2.37
C VAL A 65 16.28 8.98 3.62
N ASP A 66 16.47 10.29 3.77
CA ASP A 66 15.89 11.03 4.88
C ASP A 66 14.41 11.37 4.63
N ARG A 67 13.80 12.02 5.61
CA ARG A 67 12.36 12.36 5.61
C ARG A 67 12.00 13.48 4.65
N SER A 68 12.99 14.27 4.22
CA SER A 68 12.85 15.27 3.17
C SER A 68 13.02 14.67 1.77
N GLY A 69 13.28 13.36 1.67
CA GLY A 69 13.47 12.67 0.39
C GLY A 69 14.86 12.83 -0.21
N PHE A 70 15.81 13.46 0.50
CA PHE A 70 17.20 13.48 0.07
C PHE A 70 17.86 12.13 0.36
N ALA A 71 18.65 11.66 -0.59
CA ALA A 71 19.26 10.35 -0.53
C ALA A 71 20.78 10.44 -0.53
N VAL A 72 21.40 9.60 0.30
CA VAL A 72 22.82 9.28 0.25
C VAL A 72 22.94 7.81 -0.15
N ILE A 73 23.55 7.58 -1.30
CA ILE A 73 23.74 6.26 -1.90
C ILE A 73 25.24 6.02 -2.04
N ALA A 74 25.71 4.88 -1.55
CA ALA A 74 27.09 4.46 -1.70
C ALA A 74 27.17 2.99 -2.08
N GLY A 75 28.29 2.60 -2.68
CA GLY A 75 28.47 1.24 -3.15
C GLY A 75 29.89 0.97 -3.64
N VAL A 76 30.00 -0.08 -4.42
CA VAL A 76 31.28 -0.52 -5.00
C VAL A 76 31.12 -0.77 -6.49
N ALA A 77 32.12 -0.33 -7.26
CA ALA A 77 32.25 -0.52 -8.69
C ALA A 77 33.71 -0.84 -9.06
N ALA A 78 33.99 -1.06 -10.34
CA ALA A 78 35.37 -1.20 -10.81
C ALA A 78 36.18 0.08 -10.53
N PRO A 79 37.44 0.00 -10.04
CA PRO A 79 38.24 1.19 -9.75
C PRO A 79 38.37 2.14 -10.94
N GLY A 80 38.09 3.44 -10.72
CA GLY A 80 38.13 4.46 -11.76
C GLY A 80 36.99 4.39 -12.79
N ALA A 81 36.02 3.48 -12.63
CA ALA A 81 34.83 3.45 -13.46
C ALA A 81 33.90 4.64 -13.16
N THR A 82 33.19 5.09 -14.18
CA THR A 82 32.10 6.07 -14.03
C THR A 82 30.83 5.33 -13.66
N VAL A 83 30.25 5.65 -12.51
CA VAL A 83 29.03 5.05 -11.97
C VAL A 83 27.86 5.98 -12.24
N THR A 84 26.78 5.46 -12.83
CA THR A 84 25.56 6.20 -13.13
C THR A 84 24.39 5.60 -12.35
N LEU A 85 23.72 6.44 -11.57
CA LEU A 85 22.53 6.12 -10.80
C LEU A 85 21.30 6.62 -11.54
N TYR A 86 20.31 5.75 -11.70
CA TYR A 86 19.04 6.08 -12.34
C TYR A 86 17.90 6.02 -11.33
N ALA A 87 16.89 6.88 -11.51
CA ALA A 87 15.62 6.83 -10.80
C ALA A 87 14.48 6.69 -11.82
N ASN A 88 13.71 5.62 -11.73
CA ASN A 88 12.63 5.29 -12.68
C ASN A 88 13.09 5.30 -14.15
N GLY A 89 14.34 4.89 -14.40
CA GLY A 89 14.97 4.88 -15.73
C GLY A 89 15.53 6.23 -16.20
N GLU A 90 15.35 7.32 -15.46
CA GLU A 90 15.97 8.62 -15.74
C GLU A 90 17.29 8.75 -15.00
N GLU A 91 18.33 9.32 -15.63
CA GLU A 91 19.62 9.56 -14.96
C GLU A 91 19.43 10.54 -13.80
N LEU A 92 19.76 10.10 -12.59
CA LEU A 92 19.67 10.90 -11.38
C LEU A 92 21.00 11.59 -11.08
N ALA A 93 22.11 10.85 -11.18
CA ALA A 93 23.44 11.34 -10.89
C ALA A 93 24.53 10.41 -11.46
N THR A 94 25.73 10.97 -11.64
CA THR A 94 26.93 10.23 -12.06
C THR A 94 28.11 10.57 -11.15
N GLU A 95 28.93 9.59 -10.78
CA GLU A 95 30.10 9.72 -9.90
C GLU A 95 31.26 8.84 -10.38
N THR A 96 32.51 9.17 -10.06
CA THR A 96 33.67 8.31 -10.40
C THR A 96 34.08 7.47 -9.20
N ALA A 97 34.18 6.15 -9.39
CA ALA A 97 34.66 5.25 -8.35
C ALA A 97 36.14 5.49 -8.02
N GLY A 98 36.47 5.48 -6.72
CA GLY A 98 37.82 5.60 -6.22
C GLY A 98 38.75 4.46 -6.63
N ARG A 99 40.01 4.53 -6.22
CA ARG A 99 41.01 3.48 -6.49
C ARG A 99 40.70 2.14 -5.80
N ASP A 100 39.94 2.21 -4.72
CA ASP A 100 39.39 1.08 -3.97
C ASP A 100 38.03 0.62 -4.52
N GLY A 101 37.50 1.28 -5.55
CA GLY A 101 36.21 1.00 -6.15
C GLY A 101 35.01 1.58 -5.38
N ALA A 102 35.25 2.28 -4.27
CA ALA A 102 34.18 2.91 -3.50
C ALA A 102 33.65 4.16 -4.21
N TRP A 103 32.35 4.41 -4.08
CA TRP A 103 31.69 5.61 -4.59
C TRP A 103 30.57 6.03 -3.66
N ALA A 104 30.21 7.32 -3.67
CA ALA A 104 29.10 7.87 -2.91
C ALA A 104 28.46 9.03 -3.67
N ILE A 105 27.14 9.01 -3.77
CA ILE A 105 26.29 10.02 -4.42
C ILE A 105 25.33 10.56 -3.36
N SER A 106 25.22 11.89 -3.31
CA SER A 106 24.16 12.59 -2.58
C SER A 106 23.24 13.25 -3.59
N THR A 107 21.92 13.10 -3.44
CA THR A 107 20.98 13.73 -4.37
C THR A 107 20.93 15.24 -4.14
N GLU A 108 20.95 16.02 -5.23
CA GLU A 108 20.78 17.49 -5.15
C GLU A 108 19.31 17.90 -5.01
N THR A 109 18.41 17.04 -5.45
CA THR A 109 16.96 17.20 -5.34
C THR A 109 16.36 16.02 -4.60
N PRO A 110 15.26 16.23 -3.86
CA PRO A 110 14.57 15.14 -3.19
C PRO A 110 13.96 14.19 -4.22
N LEU A 111 13.98 12.90 -3.91
CA LEU A 111 13.26 11.89 -4.69
C LEU A 111 11.77 12.23 -4.70
N LYS A 112 11.11 11.98 -5.84
CA LYS A 112 9.68 12.20 -5.98
C LYS A 112 8.92 11.29 -5.00
N SER A 113 7.85 11.80 -4.40
CA SER A 113 6.91 10.99 -3.61
C SER A 113 6.33 9.84 -4.44
N GLY A 114 5.97 8.76 -3.76
CA GLY A 114 5.54 7.50 -4.35
C GLY A 114 6.69 6.48 -4.46
N THR A 115 6.47 5.47 -5.28
CA THR A 115 7.48 4.43 -5.54
C THR A 115 8.55 4.96 -6.50
N VAL A 116 9.80 4.89 -6.07
CA VAL A 116 10.98 5.21 -6.87
C VAL A 116 11.85 3.96 -6.99
N GLU A 117 12.09 3.53 -8.21
CA GLU A 117 13.00 2.44 -8.54
C GLU A 117 14.39 3.03 -8.84
N LEU A 118 15.40 2.66 -8.05
CA LEU A 118 16.78 3.02 -8.32
C LEU A 118 17.53 1.83 -8.92
N THR A 119 18.19 2.09 -10.05
CA THR A 119 19.04 1.13 -10.75
C THR A 119 20.44 1.72 -10.96
N LEU A 120 21.43 0.85 -11.07
CA LEU A 120 22.84 1.24 -11.11
C LEU A 120 23.52 0.68 -12.37
N SER A 121 24.34 1.50 -13.02
CA SER A 121 25.24 1.08 -14.10
C SER A 121 26.64 1.64 -13.86
N MET A 122 27.66 1.01 -14.42
CA MET A 122 29.00 1.57 -14.51
C MET A 122 29.55 1.47 -15.93
N THR A 123 30.35 2.46 -16.31
CA THR A 123 31.22 2.42 -17.49
C THR A 123 32.66 2.27 -17.00
N THR A 124 33.29 1.14 -17.32
CA THR A 124 34.69 0.89 -17.00
C THR A 124 35.62 1.84 -17.76
N ILE A 125 36.87 1.95 -17.33
CA ILE A 125 37.87 2.80 -17.99
C ILE A 125 38.12 2.40 -19.46
N ASP A 126 37.86 1.13 -19.79
CA ASP A 126 37.99 0.58 -21.14
C ASP A 126 36.72 0.78 -21.99
N GLY A 127 35.71 1.47 -21.44
CA GLY A 127 34.46 1.82 -22.13
C GLY A 127 33.38 0.74 -22.10
N LEU A 128 33.59 -0.36 -21.37
CA LEU A 128 32.57 -1.40 -21.19
C LEU A 128 31.51 -0.95 -20.18
N GLU A 129 30.24 -0.96 -20.58
CA GLU A 129 29.08 -0.70 -19.72
C GLU A 129 28.58 -2.00 -19.07
N ILE A 130 28.35 -1.94 -17.76
CA ILE A 130 27.87 -3.07 -16.95
C ILE A 130 26.79 -2.57 -15.99
N GLY A 131 25.59 -3.12 -16.10
CA GLY A 131 24.49 -2.88 -15.16
C GLY A 131 24.63 -3.70 -13.88
N SER A 132 24.07 -3.21 -12.79
CA SER A 132 23.83 -4.00 -11.57
C SER A 132 22.69 -4.98 -11.78
N ASP A 133 22.74 -6.10 -11.07
CA ASP A 133 21.62 -7.02 -10.87
C ASP A 133 20.75 -6.64 -9.67
N GLU A 134 21.14 -5.62 -8.90
CA GLU A 134 20.39 -5.10 -7.76
C GLU A 134 19.47 -3.94 -8.19
N THR A 135 18.21 -4.01 -7.75
CA THR A 135 17.26 -2.91 -7.83
C THR A 135 16.87 -2.48 -6.43
N ILE A 136 16.95 -1.18 -6.16
CA ILE A 136 16.50 -0.59 -4.91
C ILE A 136 15.13 0.04 -5.12
N VAL A 137 14.13 -0.41 -4.37
CA VAL A 137 12.79 0.18 -4.36
C VAL A 137 12.68 1.08 -3.13
N VAL A 138 12.51 2.37 -3.36
CA VAL A 138 12.26 3.37 -2.33
C VAL A 138 10.78 3.74 -2.39
N TYR A 139 10.08 3.61 -1.28
CA TYR A 139 8.75 4.22 -1.12
C TYR A 139 8.91 5.53 -0.36
N VAL A 140 8.80 6.64 -1.09
CA VAL A 140 8.85 7.99 -0.53
C VAL A 140 7.42 8.41 -0.18
N PRO A 141 7.09 8.67 1.08
CA PRO A 141 5.75 9.04 1.49
C PRO A 141 5.32 10.40 0.89
N GLU A 142 4.03 10.57 0.66
CA GLU A 142 3.46 11.85 0.22
C GLU A 142 3.35 12.88 1.35
N ARG A 143 3.32 12.42 2.61
CA ARG A 143 3.37 13.28 3.80
C ARG A 143 4.82 13.62 4.12
N GLU A 144 5.11 14.92 4.16
CA GLU A 144 6.41 15.44 4.56
C GLU A 144 6.73 15.02 6.01
N GLY A 145 7.92 14.45 6.26
CA GLY A 145 8.33 14.04 7.60
C GLY A 145 8.24 12.53 7.89
N ASP A 146 7.55 11.75 7.05
CA ASP A 146 7.53 10.29 7.16
C ASP A 146 8.85 9.69 6.62
N GLN A 147 9.32 8.59 7.22
CA GLN A 147 10.57 7.96 6.81
C GLN A 147 10.37 6.99 5.64
N PRO A 148 11.15 7.09 4.55
CA PRO A 148 11.03 6.19 3.42
C PRO A 148 11.35 4.73 3.77
N LEU A 149 10.58 3.80 3.18
CA LEU A 149 10.89 2.36 3.17
C LEU A 149 11.82 2.07 2.00
N ILE A 150 12.91 1.35 2.26
CA ILE A 150 13.89 0.96 1.23
C ILE A 150 14.01 -0.56 1.20
N LEU A 151 13.73 -1.13 0.05
CA LEU A 151 13.87 -2.55 -0.25
C LEU A 151 14.98 -2.72 -1.29
N ARG A 152 15.83 -3.73 -1.10
CA ARG A 152 16.73 -4.25 -2.13
C ARG A 152 16.14 -5.52 -2.69
N THR A 153 16.15 -5.64 -4.01
CA THR A 153 15.68 -6.81 -4.74
C THR A 153 16.74 -7.24 -5.73
N THR A 154 16.86 -8.55 -5.95
CA THR A 154 17.67 -9.15 -7.00
C THR A 154 16.82 -10.17 -7.75
N PRO A 155 17.01 -10.36 -9.07
CA PRO A 155 16.27 -11.34 -9.85
C PRO A 155 16.36 -12.75 -9.24
N GLY A 156 15.21 -13.31 -8.83
CA GLY A 156 15.12 -14.64 -8.23
C GLY A 156 15.59 -14.75 -6.77
N GLY A 157 16.04 -13.65 -6.16
CA GLY A 157 16.44 -13.56 -4.76
C GLY A 157 15.31 -13.14 -3.83
N ALA A 158 15.49 -13.33 -2.52
CA ALA A 158 14.58 -12.80 -1.51
C ALA A 158 14.80 -11.28 -1.35
N SER A 159 13.71 -10.51 -1.29
CA SER A 159 13.80 -9.07 -1.02
C SER A 159 14.39 -8.82 0.38
N GLU A 160 15.38 -7.95 0.44
CA GLU A 160 16.03 -7.54 1.69
C GLU A 160 15.60 -6.11 2.05
N VAL A 161 15.20 -5.90 3.30
CA VAL A 161 14.83 -4.55 3.76
C VAL A 161 16.10 -3.82 4.21
N LEU A 162 16.55 -2.81 3.44
CA LEU A 162 17.74 -2.01 3.75
C LEU A 162 17.46 -0.91 4.77
N GLN A 163 16.28 -0.31 4.65
CA GLN A 163 15.76 0.66 5.61
C GLN A 163 14.31 0.30 5.84
N ARG A 164 14.04 -0.31 6.98
CA ARG A 164 12.67 -0.36 7.49
C ARG A 164 12.29 1.07 7.88
N PRO A 165 11.00 1.35 8.00
CA PRO A 165 10.50 2.29 9.00
C PRO A 165 10.87 1.75 10.40
N THR A 166 12.17 1.61 10.69
CA THR A 166 12.69 1.29 12.00
C THR A 166 12.77 2.62 12.71
N ASP A 167 11.65 2.95 13.31
CA ASP A 167 11.52 3.44 14.66
C ASP A 167 10.06 3.80 14.83
N ARG A 168 9.49 3.48 16.00
CA ARG A 168 8.37 4.27 16.53
C ARG A 168 8.77 5.73 16.28
N PRO A 169 8.01 6.50 15.47
CA PRO A 169 8.61 7.56 14.67
C PRO A 169 9.45 8.48 15.55
N ALA A 170 10.75 8.63 15.25
CA ALA A 170 11.60 9.61 15.93
C ALA A 170 11.12 11.01 15.51
N GLY A 171 10.03 11.47 16.09
CA GLY A 171 9.17 12.52 15.53
C GLY A 171 7.72 12.47 15.99
N LEU A 172 7.30 11.49 16.80
CA LEU A 172 6.04 11.59 17.56
C LEU A 172 6.20 12.33 18.88
N GLY A 173 7.43 12.63 19.29
CA GLY A 173 7.66 13.09 20.65
C GLY A 173 7.04 12.11 21.65
N PRO A 174 6.53 12.58 22.79
CA PRO A 174 5.80 11.74 23.72
C PRO A 174 4.41 11.28 23.25
N LEU A 175 3.93 11.70 22.06
CA LEU A 175 2.56 11.43 21.60
C LEU A 175 2.38 9.97 21.17
N SER A 176 1.42 9.28 21.78
CA SER A 176 0.95 7.96 21.36
C SER A 176 -0.57 7.82 21.52
N LEU A 177 -1.14 6.86 20.78
CA LEU A 177 -2.44 6.25 21.05
C LEU A 177 -2.16 4.81 21.47
N ASP A 178 -2.42 4.48 22.74
CA ASP A 178 -2.10 3.19 23.31
C ASP A 178 -3.32 2.28 23.42
N THR A 179 -4.51 2.84 23.67
CA THR A 179 -5.73 2.05 23.82
C THR A 179 -6.92 2.77 23.20
N ILE A 180 -7.77 1.98 22.55
CA ILE A 180 -9.12 2.37 22.12
C ILE A 180 -10.07 1.40 22.81
N ASP A 181 -10.91 1.93 23.68
CA ASP A 181 -11.91 1.17 24.43
C ASP A 181 -13.31 1.76 24.20
N TYR A 182 -14.32 1.16 24.81
CA TYR A 182 -15.69 1.64 24.76
C TYR A 182 -16.34 1.62 26.15
N ASP A 183 -17.07 2.67 26.47
CA ASP A 183 -17.83 2.72 27.73
C ASP A 183 -19.20 2.02 27.63
N ASP A 184 -19.88 1.96 28.77
CA ASP A 184 -21.24 1.45 28.90
C ASP A 184 -22.31 2.35 28.27
N ALA A 185 -21.96 3.43 27.57
CA ALA A 185 -22.87 4.18 26.71
C ALA A 185 -22.58 3.95 25.22
N GLY A 186 -21.47 3.27 24.90
CA GLY A 186 -20.98 3.06 23.54
C GLY A 186 -20.14 4.21 23.00
N SER A 187 -19.73 5.15 23.85
CA SER A 187 -18.71 6.15 23.50
C SER A 187 -17.37 5.47 23.33
N VAL A 188 -16.53 6.02 22.46
CA VAL A 188 -15.16 5.56 22.25
C VAL A 188 -14.25 6.27 23.24
N ILE A 189 -13.48 5.50 24.01
CA ILE A 189 -12.44 6.01 24.89
C ILE A 189 -11.11 5.87 24.16
N PHE A 190 -10.38 6.97 24.03
CA PHE A 190 -9.02 7.00 23.53
C PHE A 190 -8.07 7.31 24.68
N SER A 191 -6.97 6.57 24.76
CA SER A 191 -5.94 6.79 25.76
C SER A 191 -4.55 6.65 25.15
N GLY A 192 -3.59 7.41 25.67
CA GLY A 192 -2.18 7.28 25.29
C GLY A 192 -1.28 8.22 26.06
N MET A 193 -0.11 8.51 25.51
CA MET A 193 0.89 9.41 26.08
C MET A 193 1.03 10.70 25.26
N ALA A 194 1.49 11.78 25.88
CA ALA A 194 1.81 13.08 25.29
C ALA A 194 2.73 13.89 26.23
N SER A 195 3.17 15.08 25.83
CA SER A 195 3.99 15.94 26.69
C SER A 195 3.14 16.36 27.90
N PRO A 196 3.63 16.28 29.14
CA PRO A 196 2.87 16.73 30.30
C PRO A 196 2.33 18.15 30.14
N GLY A 197 1.04 18.34 30.42
CA GLY A 197 0.34 19.62 30.28
C GLY A 197 0.03 20.05 28.84
N SER A 198 0.44 19.29 27.82
CA SER A 198 0.12 19.61 26.42
C SER A 198 -1.33 19.27 26.07
N THR A 199 -1.87 19.98 25.08
CA THR A 199 -3.20 19.69 24.53
C THR A 199 -3.09 18.64 23.43
N VAL A 200 -3.92 17.61 23.49
CA VAL A 200 -4.05 16.57 22.47
C VAL A 200 -5.42 16.73 21.81
N GLN A 201 -5.45 16.94 20.50
CA GLN A 201 -6.66 17.05 19.70
C GLN A 201 -6.84 15.80 18.86
N VAL A 202 -8.07 15.30 18.74
CA VAL A 202 -8.39 14.13 17.93
C VAL A 202 -9.36 14.52 16.83
N PHE A 203 -9.07 14.04 15.63
CA PHE A 203 -9.86 14.26 14.42
C PHE A 203 -10.22 12.90 13.82
N ALA A 204 -11.36 12.80 13.15
CA ALA A 204 -11.74 11.65 12.34
C ALA A 204 -12.02 12.12 10.90
N ASN A 205 -11.29 11.57 9.92
CA ASN A 205 -11.32 12.03 8.53
C ASN A 205 -11.09 13.55 8.39
N ARG A 206 -10.22 14.12 9.22
CA ARG A 206 -9.92 15.57 9.36
C ARG A 206 -11.02 16.43 10.00
N ASN A 207 -12.13 15.84 10.46
CA ASN A 207 -13.12 16.57 11.25
C ASN A 207 -12.71 16.52 12.72
N PHE A 208 -12.64 17.68 13.38
CA PHE A 208 -12.35 17.76 14.81
C PHE A 208 -13.42 17.00 15.60
N ILE A 209 -12.99 16.09 16.47
CA ILE A 209 -13.85 15.31 17.34
C ILE A 209 -13.89 15.97 18.71
N ASP A 210 -12.74 15.99 19.39
CA ASP A 210 -12.60 16.59 20.71
C ASP A 210 -11.11 16.73 21.09
N GLN A 211 -10.82 17.25 22.28
CA GLN A 211 -9.47 17.42 22.80
C GLN A 211 -9.34 17.06 24.30
N ALA A 212 -8.14 16.68 24.72
CA ALA A 212 -7.77 16.39 26.10
C ALA A 212 -6.46 17.10 26.49
N ILE A 213 -6.21 17.24 27.78
CA ILE A 213 -4.93 17.73 28.31
C ILE A 213 -4.18 16.53 28.90
N ALA A 214 -2.90 16.39 28.56
CA ALA A 214 -2.04 15.38 29.14
C ALA A 214 -1.72 15.71 30.62
N ALA A 215 -1.84 14.72 31.48
CA ALA A 215 -1.51 14.82 32.90
C ALA A 215 0.00 14.99 33.14
N ASP A 216 0.40 15.19 34.41
CA ASP A 216 1.80 15.40 34.79
C ASP A 216 2.71 14.21 34.47
N ASP A 217 2.16 13.00 34.40
CA ASP A 217 2.86 11.79 33.99
C ASP A 217 2.88 11.58 32.47
N GLY A 218 2.25 12.49 31.72
CA GLY A 218 2.13 12.46 30.26
C GLY A 218 0.94 11.65 29.76
N SER A 219 0.16 11.01 30.62
CA SER A 219 -1.02 10.26 30.19
C SER A 219 -2.13 11.20 29.74
N TRP A 220 -2.86 10.84 28.69
CA TRP A 220 -4.09 11.52 28.28
C TRP A 220 -5.20 10.50 28.05
N THR A 221 -6.43 10.92 28.29
CA THR A 221 -7.62 10.11 28.03
C THR A 221 -8.76 11.03 27.60
N MET A 222 -9.57 10.53 26.68
CA MET A 222 -10.69 11.24 26.10
C MET A 222 -11.82 10.25 25.83
N SER A 223 -13.06 10.63 26.09
CA SER A 223 -14.25 9.84 25.72
C SER A 223 -15.14 10.69 24.81
N THR A 224 -15.60 10.10 23.70
CA THR A 224 -16.43 10.81 22.72
C THR A 224 -17.30 9.85 21.91
N SER A 225 -18.42 10.35 21.41
CA SER A 225 -19.31 9.56 20.55
C SER A 225 -18.89 9.69 19.09
N ILE A 226 -18.57 8.56 18.46
CA ILE A 226 -18.24 8.47 17.04
C ILE A 226 -19.30 7.61 16.37
N VAL A 227 -19.89 8.14 15.29
CA VAL A 227 -20.84 7.40 14.46
C VAL A 227 -20.15 6.16 13.88
N PRO A 228 -20.87 5.05 13.65
CA PRO A 228 -20.30 3.93 12.93
C PRO A 228 -19.75 4.30 11.55
N GLY A 229 -18.61 3.73 11.18
CA GLY A 229 -17.95 3.99 9.91
C GLY A 229 -16.45 3.74 9.94
N ARG A 230 -15.83 3.85 8.76
CA ARG A 230 -14.37 3.81 8.59
C ARG A 230 -13.82 5.23 8.68
N TYR A 231 -12.80 5.39 9.50
CA TYR A 231 -12.14 6.64 9.78
C TYR A 231 -10.64 6.50 9.63
N THR A 232 -9.99 7.57 9.21
CA THR A 232 -8.60 7.85 9.56
C THR A 232 -8.62 8.80 10.74
N LEU A 233 -8.24 8.30 11.92
CA LEU A 233 -8.02 9.16 13.08
C LEU A 233 -6.74 9.94 12.86
N GLN A 234 -6.76 11.22 13.18
CA GLN A 234 -5.56 12.05 13.27
C GLN A 234 -5.52 12.62 14.68
N ILE A 235 -4.44 12.37 15.41
CA ILE A 235 -4.27 12.82 16.79
C ILE A 235 -3.09 13.78 16.78
N VAL A 236 -3.29 14.99 17.30
CA VAL A 236 -2.35 16.10 17.22
C VAL A 236 -2.05 16.61 18.62
N GLN A 237 -0.79 16.61 19.03
CA GLN A 237 -0.33 17.30 20.23
C GLN A 237 0.05 18.73 19.86
N LEU A 238 -0.43 19.71 20.63
CA LEU A 238 -0.06 21.12 20.50
C LEU A 238 1.10 21.47 21.45
N ASP A 239 1.94 22.43 21.05
CA ASP A 239 2.93 23.07 21.91
C ASP A 239 2.29 24.12 22.84
N GLU A 240 3.12 24.77 23.67
CA GLU A 240 2.69 25.82 24.61
C GLU A 240 2.09 27.07 23.92
N PHE A 241 2.32 27.23 22.62
CA PHE A 241 1.81 28.33 21.80
C PHE A 241 0.58 27.93 20.97
N GLY A 242 0.12 26.68 21.09
CA GLY A 242 -1.03 26.14 20.36
C GLY A 242 -0.71 25.68 18.94
N ASN A 243 0.56 25.58 18.55
CA ASN A 243 0.95 25.04 17.25
C ASN A 243 1.07 23.50 17.32
N PRO A 244 0.74 22.77 16.25
CA PRO A 244 1.00 21.32 16.19
C PRO A 244 2.48 21.00 16.40
N ALA A 245 2.78 20.28 17.48
CA ALA A 245 4.12 19.80 17.82
C ALA A 245 4.35 18.37 17.31
N TYR A 246 3.34 17.51 17.45
CA TYR A 246 3.38 16.10 17.04
C TYR A 246 2.03 15.67 16.49
N ALA A 247 2.01 14.72 15.55
CA ALA A 247 0.78 14.13 15.06
C ALA A 247 0.95 12.66 14.67
N ILE A 248 -0.08 11.85 14.90
CA ILE A 248 -0.20 10.48 14.41
C ILE A 248 -1.48 10.31 13.62
N GLU A 249 -1.44 9.45 12.60
CA GLU A 249 -2.64 9.00 11.89
C GLU A 249 -2.83 7.50 12.05
N VAL A 250 -4.05 7.08 12.40
CA VAL A 250 -4.40 5.68 12.68
C VAL A 250 -5.70 5.32 11.96
N PRO A 251 -5.74 4.27 11.12
CA PRO A 251 -7.00 3.77 10.59
C PRO A 251 -7.84 3.19 11.72
N PHE A 252 -9.11 3.55 11.78
CA PHE A 252 -10.06 3.15 12.81
C PHE A 252 -11.40 2.80 12.17
N GLU A 253 -12.00 1.69 12.59
CA GLU A 253 -13.34 1.30 12.16
C GLU A 253 -14.25 1.26 13.38
N ARG A 254 -15.27 2.12 13.39
CA ARG A 254 -16.34 2.04 14.37
C ARG A 254 -17.44 1.14 13.81
N ALA A 255 -17.59 -0.03 14.43
CA ALA A 255 -18.67 -0.95 14.12
C ALA A 255 -20.06 -0.32 14.30
N SER A 256 -21.00 -0.67 13.43
CA SER A 256 -22.40 -0.29 13.56
C SER A 256 -23.17 -1.28 14.40
N PHE A 257 -23.90 -0.79 15.42
CA PHE A 257 -24.78 -1.61 16.24
C PHE A 257 -26.08 -1.99 15.52
N SER A 258 -26.54 -1.17 14.57
CA SER A 258 -27.81 -1.39 13.85
C SER A 258 -27.72 -2.50 12.82
N ASP A 259 -26.51 -2.86 12.40
CA ASP A 259 -26.29 -3.88 11.37
C ASP A 259 -26.28 -5.30 11.96
N VAL A 260 -26.33 -5.40 13.29
CA VAL A 260 -26.47 -6.66 14.00
C VAL A 260 -27.95 -7.02 14.06
N VAL A 261 -28.34 -7.94 13.17
CA VAL A 261 -29.70 -8.47 13.08
C VAL A 261 -29.75 -9.82 13.78
N PHE A 262 -30.66 -9.96 14.76
CA PHE A 262 -30.95 -11.23 15.40
C PHE A 262 -32.12 -11.94 14.72
N ARG A 263 -32.02 -13.26 14.59
CA ARG A 263 -33.10 -14.13 14.10
C ARG A 263 -33.10 -15.41 14.91
N ASP A 264 -34.24 -15.76 15.50
CA ASP A 264 -34.40 -16.98 16.30
C ASP A 264 -33.34 -17.11 17.41
N GLY A 265 -32.93 -16.00 18.04
CA GLY A 265 -31.86 -15.97 19.05
C GLY A 265 -30.44 -16.13 18.48
N ASN A 266 -30.26 -16.13 17.17
CA ASN A 266 -28.96 -16.20 16.50
C ASN A 266 -28.58 -14.89 15.82
N VAL A 267 -27.27 -14.71 15.61
CA VAL A 267 -26.70 -13.61 14.81
C VAL A 267 -25.79 -14.14 13.72
N ILE A 268 -25.83 -13.55 12.53
CA ILE A 268 -24.83 -13.79 11.48
C ILE A 268 -23.78 -12.68 11.57
N VAL A 269 -22.55 -13.02 11.92
CA VAL A 269 -21.43 -12.09 12.01
C VAL A 269 -21.19 -11.42 10.65
N GLN A 270 -21.25 -10.10 10.61
CA GLN A 270 -20.92 -9.30 9.44
C GLN A 270 -19.53 -8.65 9.58
N PRO A 271 -18.89 -8.21 8.47
CA PRO A 271 -17.67 -7.42 8.54
C PRO A 271 -17.85 -6.21 9.48
N GLY A 272 -16.91 -6.04 10.40
CA GLY A 272 -16.97 -4.97 11.41
C GLY A 272 -17.72 -5.34 12.70
N ASN A 273 -18.40 -6.49 12.79
CA ASN A 273 -18.95 -6.96 14.07
C ASN A 273 -17.84 -7.45 15.01
N SER A 274 -18.05 -7.27 16.31
CA SER A 274 -17.28 -7.91 17.39
C SER A 274 -18.25 -8.52 18.40
N LEU A 275 -17.77 -9.44 19.25
CA LEU A 275 -18.62 -10.03 20.31
C LEU A 275 -19.16 -8.95 21.26
N TRP A 276 -18.37 -7.91 21.52
CA TRP A 276 -18.81 -6.75 22.29
C TRP A 276 -19.95 -5.99 21.61
N VAL A 277 -19.86 -5.74 20.30
CA VAL A 277 -20.91 -5.05 19.53
C VAL A 277 -22.20 -5.87 19.51
N ILE A 278 -22.09 -7.18 19.32
CA ILE A 278 -23.23 -8.11 19.33
C ILE A 278 -23.86 -8.15 20.72
N SER A 279 -23.05 -8.28 21.78
CA SER A 279 -23.51 -8.27 23.17
C SER A 279 -24.23 -6.99 23.53
N ARG A 280 -23.65 -5.85 23.15
CA ARG A 280 -24.24 -4.53 23.40
C ARG A 280 -25.60 -4.40 22.75
N ARG A 281 -25.74 -4.95 21.53
CA ARG A 281 -27.01 -4.93 20.79
C ARG A 281 -28.05 -5.90 21.35
N ALA A 282 -27.61 -7.05 21.84
CA ALA A 282 -28.47 -8.10 22.40
C ALA A 282 -28.96 -7.78 23.82
N TYR A 283 -28.05 -7.29 24.67
CA TYR A 283 -28.26 -7.20 26.12
C TYR A 283 -28.19 -5.76 26.66
N GLY A 284 -27.90 -4.79 25.81
CA GLY A 284 -27.66 -3.40 26.21
C GLY A 284 -26.29 -3.16 26.84
N GLU A 285 -25.52 -4.21 27.12
CA GLU A 285 -24.20 -4.15 27.76
C GLU A 285 -23.16 -4.91 26.92
N GLY A 286 -22.08 -4.23 26.52
CA GLY A 286 -21.04 -4.85 25.69
C GLY A 286 -20.17 -5.84 26.47
N ALA A 287 -19.99 -5.61 27.76
CA ALA A 287 -19.23 -6.49 28.66
C ALA A 287 -19.86 -7.88 28.83
N GLN A 288 -21.14 -8.05 28.50
CA GLN A 288 -21.84 -9.33 28.53
C GLN A 288 -21.48 -10.27 27.36
N TYR A 289 -20.46 -9.92 26.56
CA TYR A 289 -20.01 -10.73 25.45
C TYR A 289 -19.55 -12.13 25.87
N THR A 290 -19.19 -12.31 27.14
CA THR A 290 -18.85 -13.61 27.73
C THR A 290 -20.00 -14.60 27.65
N ILE A 291 -21.26 -14.14 27.75
CA ILE A 291 -22.46 -15.00 27.59
C ILE A 291 -22.51 -15.59 26.18
N ILE A 292 -22.21 -14.77 25.17
CA ILE A 292 -22.16 -15.20 23.76
C ILE A 292 -20.96 -16.14 23.55
N TYR A 293 -19.80 -15.79 24.10
CA TYR A 293 -18.61 -16.63 24.00
C TYR A 293 -18.84 -18.02 24.61
N GLU A 294 -19.43 -18.09 25.81
CA GLU A 294 -19.75 -19.33 26.52
C GLU A 294 -20.72 -20.21 25.73
N ALA A 295 -21.76 -19.62 25.12
CA ALA A 295 -22.71 -20.33 24.27
C ALA A 295 -22.07 -20.89 22.98
N ASN A 296 -20.96 -20.29 22.50
CA ASN A 296 -20.35 -20.58 21.20
C ASN A 296 -18.90 -21.06 21.26
N GLN A 297 -18.41 -21.57 22.41
CA GLN A 297 -17.02 -21.99 22.58
C GLN A 297 -16.54 -23.05 21.57
N ALA A 298 -17.46 -23.83 21.01
CA ALA A 298 -17.12 -24.80 19.95
C ALA A 298 -16.68 -24.12 18.63
N GLN A 299 -17.09 -22.87 18.40
CA GLN A 299 -16.84 -22.10 17.17
C GLN A 299 -15.82 -20.97 17.38
N ILE A 300 -15.72 -20.42 18.59
CA ILE A 300 -14.86 -19.28 18.91
C ILE A 300 -13.63 -19.78 19.66
N ARG A 301 -12.49 -19.82 18.98
CA ARG A 301 -11.20 -20.17 19.60
C ARG A 301 -10.55 -19.00 20.31
N ASP A 302 -10.74 -17.81 19.76
CA ASP A 302 -10.20 -16.55 20.24
C ASP A 302 -11.35 -15.55 20.26
N PRO A 303 -11.75 -15.01 21.43
CA PRO A 303 -12.85 -14.06 21.54
C PRO A 303 -12.57 -12.73 20.82
N ASP A 304 -11.31 -12.39 20.56
CA ASP A 304 -10.93 -11.18 19.84
C ASP A 304 -10.96 -11.39 18.31
N LEU A 305 -11.16 -12.62 17.84
CA LEU A 305 -11.12 -12.96 16.41
C LEU A 305 -12.34 -13.78 15.97
N ILE A 306 -13.35 -13.05 15.48
CA ILE A 306 -14.53 -13.61 14.83
C ILE A 306 -14.54 -13.24 13.34
N TYR A 307 -15.13 -14.10 12.52
CA TYR A 307 -15.10 -14.01 11.06
C TYR A 307 -16.49 -13.77 10.48
N PRO A 308 -16.60 -12.97 9.40
CA PRO A 308 -17.86 -12.79 8.67
C PRO A 308 -18.46 -14.13 8.22
N GLY A 309 -19.78 -14.25 8.35
CA GLY A 309 -20.55 -15.45 8.00
C GLY A 309 -20.66 -16.49 9.11
N GLN A 310 -19.95 -16.34 10.23
CA GLN A 310 -20.17 -17.18 11.41
C GLN A 310 -21.56 -16.94 11.99
N ILE A 311 -22.20 -17.99 12.50
CA ILE A 311 -23.51 -17.91 13.14
C ILE A 311 -23.31 -18.21 14.62
N PHE A 312 -23.68 -17.26 15.48
CA PHE A 312 -23.57 -17.41 16.92
C PHE A 312 -24.95 -17.48 17.57
N ASP A 313 -25.06 -18.34 18.58
CA ASP A 313 -26.15 -18.34 19.54
C ASP A 313 -26.00 -17.13 20.49
N VAL A 314 -27.08 -16.38 20.67
CA VAL A 314 -27.11 -15.16 21.48
C VAL A 314 -28.25 -15.29 22.50
N PRO A 315 -28.00 -15.98 23.63
CA PRO A 315 -29.05 -16.34 24.57
C PRO A 315 -29.79 -15.12 25.13
N GLY A 316 -31.09 -15.01 24.85
CA GLY A 316 -31.93 -13.94 25.36
C GLY A 316 -31.92 -12.64 24.55
N ALA A 317 -31.36 -12.65 23.33
CA ALA A 317 -31.58 -11.55 22.38
C ALA A 317 -33.07 -11.51 21.95
N GLU A 318 -33.73 -10.38 22.18
CA GLU A 318 -35.09 -10.14 21.70
C GLU A 318 -35.11 -9.88 20.19
N GLU A 319 -36.09 -10.44 19.48
CA GLU A 319 -36.23 -10.32 18.03
C GLU A 319 -36.61 -8.90 17.63
N GLU A 320 -36.02 -8.38 16.55
CA GLU A 320 -36.63 -7.25 15.85
C GLU A 320 -37.63 -7.80 14.83
N ASP A 321 -38.91 -7.61 15.12
CA ASP A 321 -39.99 -7.72 14.15
C ASP A 321 -39.58 -6.92 12.90
N THR A 322 -39.39 -7.64 11.78
CA THR A 322 -39.18 -7.01 10.48
C THR A 322 -40.23 -5.92 10.26
N PRO A 323 -39.86 -4.76 9.67
CA PRO A 323 -40.86 -3.76 9.31
C PRO A 323 -41.85 -4.44 8.37
N THR A 324 -43.06 -4.66 8.87
CA THR A 324 -44.18 -5.14 8.07
C THR A 324 -44.32 -4.10 6.98
N THR A 325 -44.01 -4.46 5.74
CA THR A 325 -44.33 -3.62 4.59
C THR A 325 -45.82 -3.32 4.72
N PRO A 326 -46.24 -2.05 4.89
CA PRO A 326 -47.67 -1.78 4.93
C PRO A 326 -48.23 -2.24 3.59
N GLU A 327 -49.14 -3.20 3.65
CA GLU A 327 -49.98 -3.58 2.52
C GLU A 327 -50.52 -2.27 1.92
N PRO A 328 -50.37 -2.02 0.61
CA PRO A 328 -50.81 -0.77 0.04
C PRO A 328 -52.31 -0.67 0.29
N GLU A 329 -52.72 0.32 1.09
CA GLU A 329 -54.13 0.65 1.25
C GLU A 329 -54.67 0.89 -0.15
N MET A 330 -55.54 -0.02 -0.61
CA MET A 330 -56.38 0.18 -1.77
C MET A 330 -57.26 1.38 -1.45
N VAL A 331 -56.83 2.56 -1.89
CA VAL A 331 -57.64 3.77 -1.85
C VAL A 331 -58.85 3.51 -2.75
N ASP A 332 -60.03 3.42 -2.14
CA ASP A 332 -61.29 3.31 -2.84
C ASP A 332 -61.59 4.67 -3.49
N GLU A 333 -61.10 4.87 -4.72
CA GLU A 333 -61.46 6.03 -5.54
C GLU A 333 -62.90 5.85 -6.05
N ASN A 334 -63.90 6.20 -5.24
CA ASN A 334 -65.26 6.46 -5.71
C ASN A 334 -66.12 7.21 -4.67
N GLU A 335 -65.81 8.48 -4.44
CA GLU A 335 -66.68 9.55 -3.89
C GLU A 335 -65.80 10.81 -3.96
N GLU A 336 -66.07 11.92 -4.65
CA GLU A 336 -67.28 12.64 -5.00
C GLU A 336 -67.05 13.37 -6.33
N ALA A 337 -68.01 13.29 -7.25
CA ALA A 337 -68.18 14.30 -8.29
C ALA A 337 -69.66 14.39 -8.68
N GLU A 338 -70.50 14.80 -7.74
CA GLU A 338 -71.78 15.42 -8.07
C GLU A 338 -71.86 16.77 -7.36
N ASP A 339 -71.79 17.85 -8.14
CA ASP A 339 -72.84 18.87 -8.20
C ASP A 339 -72.29 20.14 -8.84
N THR A 340 -72.45 20.26 -10.16
CA THR A 340 -72.71 21.54 -10.83
C THR A 340 -73.15 21.25 -12.28
N ALA A 341 -74.47 21.16 -12.50
CA ALA A 341 -75.19 21.82 -13.62
C ALA A 341 -76.54 21.16 -13.92
N ASP A 342 -77.60 21.85 -13.45
CA ASP A 342 -78.80 22.24 -14.21
C ASP A 342 -79.68 21.19 -14.94
N ARG A 343 -80.96 21.19 -14.52
CA ARG A 343 -82.20 20.58 -15.07
C ARG A 343 -82.65 19.20 -14.61
#